data_AF-A0A392QBZ8-F1
#
_entry.id   AF-A0A392QBZ8-F1
#
_cell.length_a   1.000
_cell.length_b   1.000
_cell.length_c   1.000
_cell.angle_alpha   90.00
_cell.angle_beta   90.00
_cell.angle_gamma   90.00
#
_symmetry.space_group_name_H-M   'P 1'
#
loop_
_entity.id
_entity.type
_entity.pdbx_description
1 polymer ?
#
loop_
_entity_poly.entity_id
_entity_poly.type
_entity_poly.pdbx_seq_one_letter_code
_entity_poly.pdbx_strand_id
1 'polypeptide(L)'
;MTPFKALYGRDPPYLTKYQTQENDPPALQEELKERDTILQQLKSNLERAQQYMKHQADKHRKDVKFQIGDLVLVRLQPYRQQSVALRKNQKLGLRYFGPFEIIACVGKVAYKLKLPDNAKIHPVFHISQLKPFKGTAAEHYLPLPLTMSETGPIIQPVAILQARTIQK
;
A
#
# COMPACT_ATOMS: atom_id res chain seq x y z
N MET A 1 -0.15 2.69 -26.18
CA MET A 1 0.99 1.80 -26.48
C MET A 1 0.72 0.46 -25.83
N THR A 2 0.69 -0.65 -26.59
CA THR A 2 0.47 -1.99 -26.03
C THR A 2 1.76 -2.51 -25.38
N PRO A 3 1.69 -3.42 -24.39
CA PRO A 3 2.89 -4.05 -23.82
C PRO A 3 3.77 -4.73 -24.88
N PHE A 4 3.15 -5.36 -25.89
CA PHE A 4 3.87 -5.95 -27.03
C PHE A 4 4.70 -4.92 -27.80
N LYS A 5 4.10 -3.77 -28.16
CA LYS A 5 4.81 -2.71 -28.87
C LYS A 5 5.94 -2.11 -28.04
N ALA A 6 5.73 -1.98 -26.73
CA ALA A 6 6.78 -1.51 -25.83
C ALA A 6 7.98 -2.45 -25.75
N LEU A 7 7.75 -3.76 -25.82
CA LEU A 7 8.81 -4.77 -25.77
C LEU A 7 9.51 -4.96 -27.12
N TYR A 8 8.77 -4.98 -28.23
CA TYR A 8 9.29 -5.38 -29.53
C TYR A 8 9.43 -4.24 -30.55
N GLY A 9 9.04 -3.02 -30.21
CA GLY A 9 9.13 -1.85 -31.11
C GLY A 9 8.21 -1.89 -32.34
N ARG A 10 7.37 -2.93 -32.47
CA ARG A 10 6.42 -3.11 -33.57
C ARG A 10 5.03 -3.42 -33.05
N ASP A 11 4.00 -3.10 -33.83
CA ASP A 11 2.63 -3.44 -33.46
C ASP A 11 2.40 -4.97 -33.43
N PRO A 12 1.56 -5.48 -32.53
CA PRO A 12 1.25 -6.90 -32.48
C PRO A 12 0.56 -7.34 -33.79
N PRO A 13 0.80 -8.59 -34.24
CA PRO A 13 0.13 -9.11 -35.42
C PRO A 13 -1.39 -9.08 -35.22
N TYR A 14 -2.11 -8.55 -36.20
CA TYR A 14 -3.57 -8.49 -36.16
C TYR A 14 -4.16 -9.87 -36.44
N LEU A 15 -5.07 -10.32 -35.58
CA LEU A 15 -5.93 -11.46 -35.89
C LEU A 15 -7.02 -10.96 -36.85
N THR A 16 -6.81 -11.15 -38.15
CA THR A 16 -7.79 -10.77 -39.18
C THR A 16 -9.04 -11.62 -39.04
N LYS A 17 -10.21 -10.96 -38.99
CA LYS A 17 -11.50 -11.65 -39.08
C LYS A 17 -11.61 -12.31 -40.44
N TYR A 18 -12.10 -13.53 -40.45
CA TYR A 18 -12.37 -14.24 -41.70
C TYR A 18 -13.50 -13.52 -42.45
N GLN A 19 -13.27 -13.31 -43.75
CA GLN A 19 -14.29 -12.86 -44.69
C GLN A 19 -14.55 -14.02 -45.63
N THR A 20 -15.81 -14.45 -45.72
CA THR A 20 -16.19 -15.59 -46.56
C THR A 20 -15.76 -15.35 -48.02
N GLN A 21 -14.94 -16.22 -48.58
CA GLN A 21 -14.60 -16.21 -50.01
C GLN A 21 -15.28 -17.38 -50.71
N GLU A 22 -15.80 -17.16 -51.92
CA GLU A 22 -16.50 -18.22 -52.68
C GLU A 22 -15.58 -19.39 -53.07
N ASN A 23 -14.27 -19.17 -53.12
CA ASN A 23 -13.27 -20.19 -53.47
C ASN A 23 -12.86 -21.09 -52.30
N ASP A 24 -13.25 -20.78 -51.06
CA ASP A 24 -12.82 -21.54 -49.89
C ASP A 24 -13.67 -22.81 -49.70
N PRO A 25 -13.06 -23.99 -49.43
CA PRO A 25 -13.81 -25.22 -49.16
C PRO A 25 -14.80 -25.05 -48.01
N PRO A 26 -16.03 -25.60 -48.09
CA PRO A 26 -17.07 -25.39 -47.07
C PRO A 26 -16.62 -25.69 -45.63
N ALA A 27 -15.87 -26.78 -45.43
CA ALA A 27 -15.33 -27.16 -44.12
C ALA A 27 -14.37 -26.10 -43.53
N LEU A 28 -13.54 -25.48 -44.38
CA LEU A 28 -12.63 -24.41 -43.96
C LEU A 28 -13.42 -23.15 -43.59
N GLN A 29 -14.49 -22.84 -44.32
CA GLN A 29 -15.33 -21.68 -44.01
C GLN A 29 -16.02 -21.83 -42.65
N GLU A 30 -16.48 -23.03 -42.31
CA GLU A 30 -17.10 -23.34 -41.02
C GLU A 30 -16.08 -23.17 -39.89
N GLU A 31 -14.90 -23.79 -40.00
CA GLU A 31 -13.86 -23.70 -38.98
C GLU A 31 -13.40 -22.25 -38.71
N LEU A 32 -13.22 -21.46 -39.77
CA LEU A 32 -12.81 -20.06 -39.63
C LEU A 32 -13.91 -19.16 -39.03
N LYS A 33 -15.19 -19.44 -39.34
CA LYS A 33 -16.33 -18.77 -38.71
C LYS A 33 -16.42 -19.13 -37.22
N GLU A 34 -16.27 -20.41 -36.88
CA GLU A 34 -16.25 -20.87 -35.49
C GLU A 34 -15.09 -20.27 -34.69
N ARG A 35 -13.90 -20.21 -35.27
CA ARG A 35 -12.75 -19.53 -34.66
C ARG A 35 -13.10 -18.08 -34.31
N ASP A 36 -13.74 -17.36 -35.23
CA ASP A 36 -14.09 -15.96 -35.04
C ASP A 36 -15.19 -15.76 -33.97
N THR A 37 -16.17 -16.67 -33.87
CA THR A 37 -17.17 -16.62 -32.79
C THR A 37 -16.52 -16.87 -31.43
N ILE A 38 -15.63 -17.85 -31.33
CA ILE A 38 -14.87 -18.15 -30.10
C ILE A 38 -14.01 -16.94 -29.70
N LEU A 39 -13.28 -16.33 -30.64
CA LEU A 39 -12.46 -15.15 -30.35
C LEU A 39 -13.31 -13.97 -29.86
N GLN A 40 -14.49 -13.75 -30.43
CA GLN A 40 -15.41 -12.72 -29.96
C GLN A 40 -15.92 -13.00 -28.54
N GLN A 41 -16.28 -14.26 -28.25
CA GLN A 41 -16.72 -14.67 -26.91
C GLN A 41 -15.59 -14.55 -25.88
N LEU A 42 -14.36 -14.92 -26.24
CA LEU A 42 -13.19 -14.74 -25.36
C LEU A 42 -12.96 -13.27 -25.03
N LYS A 43 -13.06 -12.39 -26.04
CA LYS A 43 -12.91 -10.95 -25.84
C LYS A 43 -13.98 -10.39 -24.90
N SER A 44 -15.24 -10.74 -25.09
CA SER A 44 -16.33 -10.26 -24.23
C SER A 44 -16.21 -10.77 -22.79
N ASN A 45 -15.81 -12.04 -22.61
CA ASN A 45 -15.55 -12.62 -21.30
C ASN A 45 -14.39 -11.93 -20.58
N LEU A 46 -13.30 -11.61 -21.29
CA LEU A 46 -12.17 -10.88 -20.72
C LEU A 46 -12.57 -9.46 -20.30
N GLU A 47 -13.33 -8.75 -21.13
CA GLU A 47 -13.83 -7.41 -20.79
C GLU A 47 -14.74 -7.46 -19.56
N ARG A 48 -15.67 -8.43 -19.49
CA ARG A 48 -16.55 -8.64 -18.33
C ARG A 48 -15.75 -8.95 -17.07
N ALA A 49 -14.74 -9.81 -17.15
CA ALA A 49 -13.88 -10.14 -16.02
C ALA A 49 -13.12 -8.91 -15.51
N GLN A 50 -12.53 -8.12 -16.42
CA GLN A 50 -11.84 -6.87 -16.08
C GLN A 50 -12.76 -5.86 -15.40
N GLN A 51 -13.99 -5.70 -15.91
CA GLN A 51 -15.00 -4.82 -15.31
C GLN A 51 -15.37 -5.27 -13.90
N TYR A 52 -15.58 -6.58 -13.70
CA TYR A 52 -15.90 -7.14 -12.39
C TYR A 52 -14.76 -6.94 -11.38
N MET A 53 -13.51 -7.21 -11.80
CA MET A 53 -12.32 -6.97 -10.98
C MET A 53 -12.19 -5.50 -10.59
N LYS A 54 -12.40 -4.59 -11.54
CA LYS A 54 -12.38 -3.14 -11.30
C LYS A 54 -13.47 -2.74 -10.29
N HIS A 55 -14.72 -3.14 -10.53
CA HIS A 55 -15.83 -2.83 -9.65
C HIS A 55 -15.56 -3.32 -8.21
N GLN A 56 -15.08 -4.55 -8.05
CA GLN A 56 -14.78 -5.10 -6.73
C GLN A 56 -13.61 -4.39 -6.04
N ALA A 57 -12.56 -4.03 -6.80
CA ALA A 57 -11.42 -3.29 -6.27
C ALA A 57 -11.80 -1.86 -5.84
N ASP A 58 -12.64 -1.18 -6.63
CA ASP A 58 -13.05 0.20 -6.39
C ASP A 58 -14.14 0.31 -5.31
N LYS A 59 -14.92 -0.75 -5.06
CA LYS A 59 -16.03 -0.79 -4.07
C LYS A 59 -15.67 -0.25 -2.68
N HIS A 60 -14.43 -0.43 -2.23
CA HIS A 60 -13.97 0.02 -0.91
C HIS A 60 -12.93 1.15 -0.97
N ARG A 61 -12.55 1.61 -2.17
CA ARG A 61 -11.65 2.76 -2.30
C ARG A 61 -12.42 4.02 -1.95
N LYS A 62 -11.82 4.84 -1.10
CA LYS A 62 -12.35 6.14 -0.72
C LYS A 62 -11.33 7.20 -1.06
N ASP A 63 -11.78 8.27 -1.68
CA ASP A 63 -10.96 9.47 -1.89
C ASP A 63 -10.84 10.20 -0.56
N VAL A 64 -9.88 9.76 0.25
CA VAL A 64 -9.46 10.48 1.44
C VAL A 64 -8.54 11.61 0.98
N LYS A 65 -8.64 12.77 1.62
CA LYS A 65 -7.70 13.88 1.46
C LYS A 65 -7.46 14.46 2.84
N PHE A 66 -6.25 14.90 3.08
CA PHE A 66 -5.87 15.57 4.32
C PHE A 66 -5.34 16.96 4.02
N GLN A 67 -5.44 17.85 5.00
CA GLN A 67 -4.90 19.19 4.94
C GLN A 67 -3.71 19.34 5.88
N ILE A 68 -2.93 20.40 5.67
CA ILE A 68 -1.86 20.78 6.58
C ILE A 68 -2.50 21.13 7.94
N GLY A 69 -1.93 20.61 9.03
CA GLY A 69 -2.48 20.74 10.38
C GLY A 69 -3.41 19.61 10.81
N ASP A 70 -3.87 18.75 9.90
CA ASP A 70 -4.67 17.58 10.28
C ASP A 70 -3.84 16.59 11.10
N LEU A 71 -4.45 16.06 12.17
CA LEU A 71 -3.88 14.98 12.97
C LEU A 71 -4.22 13.62 12.36
N VAL A 72 -3.19 12.82 12.09
CA VAL A 72 -3.33 11.49 11.48
C VAL A 72 -2.58 10.43 12.26
N LEU A 73 -3.11 9.21 12.19
CA LEU A 73 -2.45 8.00 12.66
C LEU A 73 -1.74 7.31 11.51
N VAL A 74 -0.52 6.86 11.73
CA VAL A 74 0.30 6.16 10.75
C VAL A 74 0.26 4.66 11.01
N ARG A 75 -0.06 3.90 9.96
CA ARG A 75 0.03 2.44 9.96
C ARG A 75 1.48 2.01 9.80
N LEU A 76 2.04 1.41 10.83
CA LEU A 76 3.38 0.84 10.78
C LEU A 76 3.31 -0.68 10.80
N GLN A 77 4.29 -1.34 10.17
CA GLN A 77 4.46 -2.79 10.21
C GLN A 77 5.80 -3.15 10.86
N PRO A 78 5.89 -3.10 12.21
CA PRO A 78 7.16 -3.33 12.90
C PRO A 78 7.79 -4.70 12.57
N TYR A 79 6.96 -5.72 12.36
CA TYR A 79 7.41 -7.10 12.12
C TYR A 79 8.11 -7.36 10.77
N ARG A 80 7.99 -6.46 9.79
CA ARG A 80 8.72 -6.59 8.50
C ARG A 80 10.15 -6.05 8.59
N GLN A 81 10.48 -5.32 9.66
CA GLN A 81 11.82 -4.82 9.97
C GLN A 81 12.39 -5.69 11.10
N GLN A 82 12.83 -6.91 10.76
CA GLN A 82 13.33 -7.88 11.76
C GLN A 82 14.65 -7.48 12.42
N SER A 83 15.37 -6.48 11.90
CA SER A 83 16.51 -5.86 12.57
C SER A 83 16.10 -4.91 13.71
N VAL A 84 14.80 -4.66 13.91
CA VAL A 84 14.25 -3.66 14.84
C VAL A 84 13.35 -4.34 15.88
N ALA A 85 14.01 -4.89 16.90
CA ALA A 85 13.50 -5.26 18.24
C ALA A 85 12.61 -6.54 18.41
N LEU A 86 13.01 -7.33 19.42
CA LEU A 86 12.27 -8.42 20.03
C LEU A 86 11.10 -7.87 20.88
N ARG A 87 9.86 -7.93 20.37
CA ARG A 87 8.67 -7.83 21.23
C ARG A 87 8.20 -9.26 21.55
N LYS A 88 7.91 -9.55 22.84
CA LYS A 88 7.37 -10.86 23.27
C LYS A 88 6.06 -11.27 22.56
N ASN A 89 5.27 -10.32 22.02
CA ASN A 89 4.08 -10.59 21.20
C ASN A 89 3.83 -9.50 20.14
N GLN A 90 4.50 -9.57 18.99
CA GLN A 90 4.28 -8.63 17.87
C GLN A 90 2.83 -8.69 17.30
N LYS A 91 2.17 -9.85 17.39
CA LYS A 91 0.82 -10.09 16.86
C LYS A 91 -0.27 -9.26 17.58
N LEU A 92 -0.07 -8.94 18.85
CA LEU A 92 -1.01 -8.15 19.67
C LEU A 92 -0.59 -6.67 19.79
N GLY A 93 0.45 -6.25 19.07
CA GLY A 93 0.90 -4.86 19.07
C GLY A 93 -0.06 -3.92 18.35
N LEU A 94 0.08 -2.63 18.66
CA LEU A 94 -0.60 -1.54 17.97
C LEU A 94 -0.24 -1.53 16.48
N ARG A 95 -1.26 -1.35 15.62
CA ARG A 95 -1.11 -1.26 14.16
C ARG A 95 -0.97 0.18 13.66
N TYR A 96 -1.55 1.13 14.38
CA TYR A 96 -1.54 2.56 14.07
C TYR A 96 -0.87 3.31 15.22
N PHE A 97 -0.05 4.31 14.90
CA PHE A 97 0.73 5.11 15.83
C PHE A 97 0.53 6.61 15.56
N GLY A 98 0.80 7.44 16.56
CA GLY A 98 0.51 8.88 16.49
C GLY A 98 -0.81 9.21 17.19
N PRO A 99 -1.13 10.50 17.38
CA PRO A 99 -1.36 11.42 16.27
C PRO A 99 -0.12 12.19 15.83
N PHE A 100 0.08 12.29 14.52
CA PHE A 100 1.08 13.16 13.92
C PHE A 100 0.39 14.23 13.08
N GLU A 101 0.90 15.44 13.17
CA GLU A 101 0.43 16.56 12.37
C GLU A 101 1.00 16.48 10.95
N ILE A 102 0.17 16.77 9.95
CA ILE A 102 0.63 16.92 8.57
C ILE A 102 1.28 18.30 8.39
N ILE A 103 2.57 18.32 8.05
CA ILE A 103 3.33 19.55 7.79
C ILE A 103 3.19 19.99 6.33
N ALA A 104 3.21 19.04 5.40
CA ALA A 104 3.20 19.35 3.98
C ALA A 104 2.55 18.25 3.12
N CYS A 105 1.93 18.68 2.02
CA CYS A 105 1.42 17.79 0.98
C CYS A 105 2.47 17.67 -0.13
N VAL A 106 3.23 16.57 -0.16
CA VAL A 106 4.30 16.34 -1.17
C VAL A 106 3.70 16.02 -2.54
N GLY A 107 2.53 15.40 -2.56
CA GLY A 107 1.76 15.14 -3.78
C GLY A 107 0.33 14.76 -3.47
N LYS A 108 -0.44 14.37 -4.49
CA LYS A 108 -1.86 13.99 -4.35
C LYS A 108 -2.11 12.88 -3.32
N VAL A 109 -1.12 12.00 -3.13
CA VAL A 109 -1.25 10.78 -2.32
C VAL A 109 -0.16 10.67 -1.25
N ALA A 110 0.75 11.64 -1.15
CA ALA A 110 1.91 11.59 -0.26
C ALA A 110 1.96 12.81 0.65
N TYR A 111 2.02 12.58 1.96
CA TYR A 111 1.99 13.62 3.00
C TYR A 111 3.21 13.50 3.90
N LYS A 112 3.81 14.64 4.25
CA LYS A 112 4.92 14.75 5.19
C LYS A 112 4.37 15.03 6.58
N LEU A 113 4.77 14.22 7.56
CA LEU A 113 4.31 14.30 8.94
C LEU A 113 5.36 14.92 9.86
N LYS A 114 4.89 15.53 10.94
CA LYS A 114 5.71 15.97 12.07
C LYS A 114 6.03 14.79 12.96
N LEU A 115 7.08 14.07 12.59
CA LEU A 115 7.63 13.02 13.43
C LEU A 115 8.61 13.61 14.46
N PRO A 116 8.80 12.96 15.62
CA PRO A 116 9.88 13.30 16.54
C PRO A 116 11.24 13.15 15.86
N ASP A 117 12.20 14.03 16.18
CA ASP A 117 13.55 14.00 15.59
C ASP A 117 14.29 12.67 15.84
N ASN A 118 13.92 11.97 16.91
CA ASN A 118 14.47 10.66 17.28
C ASN A 118 13.89 9.49 16.45
N ALA A 119 12.95 9.74 15.54
CA ALA A 119 12.32 8.69 14.75
C ALA A 119 13.19 8.26 13.57
N LYS A 120 13.62 7.00 13.52
CA LYS A 120 14.41 6.45 12.38
C LYS A 120 13.57 6.08 11.14
N ILE A 121 12.39 6.66 10.97
CA ILE A 121 11.50 6.39 9.83
C ILE A 121 11.36 7.64 8.96
N HIS A 122 11.22 7.44 7.65
CA HIS A 122 11.03 8.58 6.74
C HIS A 122 9.70 9.29 7.04
N PRO A 123 9.67 10.63 7.05
CA PRO A 123 8.49 11.40 7.45
C PRO A 123 7.39 11.47 6.37
N VAL A 124 7.63 10.94 5.18
CA VAL A 124 6.68 11.00 4.05
C VAL A 124 5.95 9.67 3.92
N PHE A 125 4.63 9.71 4.00
CA PHE A 125 3.76 8.53 3.96
C PHE A 125 2.73 8.63 2.85
N HIS A 126 2.42 7.48 2.26
CA HIS A 126 1.31 7.35 1.32
C HIS A 126 -0.03 7.37 2.06
N ILE A 127 -1.07 7.96 1.46
CA ILE A 127 -2.38 8.18 2.10
C ILE A 127 -3.03 6.89 2.65
N SER A 128 -2.78 5.76 1.99
CA SER A 128 -3.31 4.45 2.41
C SER A 128 -2.72 3.94 3.73
N GLN A 129 -1.62 4.54 4.19
CA GLN A 129 -1.01 4.28 5.49
C GLN A 129 -1.50 5.26 6.55
N LEU A 130 -2.30 6.25 6.19
CA LEU A 130 -2.80 7.28 7.11
C LEU A 130 -4.27 7.02 7.47
N LYS A 131 -4.63 7.33 8.70
CA LYS A 131 -6.02 7.32 9.17
C LYS A 131 -6.29 8.64 9.91
N PRO A 132 -7.41 9.33 9.65
CA PRO A 132 -7.76 10.54 10.41
C PRO A 132 -7.86 10.22 11.90
N PHE A 133 -7.23 11.05 12.73
CA PHE A 133 -7.40 10.99 14.17
C PHE A 133 -8.71 11.69 14.56
N LYS A 134 -9.54 11.02 15.37
CA LYS A 134 -10.83 11.54 15.87
C LYS A 134 -10.82 11.48 17.39
N GLY A 135 -10.20 12.47 18.02
CA GLY A 135 -10.07 12.55 19.47
C GLY A 135 -9.45 13.89 19.89
N THR A 136 -9.51 14.21 21.18
CA THR A 136 -8.82 15.36 21.75
C THR A 136 -7.35 14.99 21.97
N ALA A 137 -6.42 15.80 21.44
CA ALA A 137 -4.98 15.55 21.49
C ALA A 137 -4.35 15.69 22.90
N ALA A 138 -5.16 15.61 23.97
CA ALA A 138 -4.74 15.87 25.34
C ALA A 138 -3.86 14.76 25.93
N GLU A 139 -3.91 13.56 25.37
CA GLU A 139 -3.04 12.46 25.77
C GLU A 139 -1.91 12.30 24.75
N HIS A 140 -0.68 12.60 25.18
CA HIS A 140 0.52 12.20 24.46
C HIS A 140 0.52 10.67 24.33
N TYR A 141 0.13 10.19 23.15
CA TYR A 141 0.15 8.77 22.87
C TYR A 141 1.57 8.21 23.02
N LEU A 142 1.64 7.00 23.56
CA LEU A 142 2.85 6.22 23.85
C LEU A 142 3.96 6.48 22.84
N PRO A 143 5.21 6.71 23.29
CA PRO A 143 6.31 7.01 22.40
C PRO A 143 6.41 5.93 21.34
N LEU A 144 6.54 6.33 20.08
CA LEU A 144 6.97 5.43 19.02
C LEU A 144 8.14 4.60 19.57
N PRO A 145 8.00 3.28 19.76
CA PRO A 145 9.14 2.48 20.16
C PRO A 145 9.91 2.19 18.88
N LEU A 146 10.51 3.22 18.30
CA LEU A 146 11.21 3.14 17.03
C LEU A 146 12.54 3.87 17.09
N THR A 147 13.17 3.83 18.28
CA THR A 147 14.58 3.48 18.50
C THR A 147 15.02 3.82 19.92
N MET A 148 14.66 2.96 20.86
CA MET A 148 15.45 2.87 22.08
C MET A 148 16.63 1.97 21.75
N SER A 149 17.73 2.56 21.25
CA SER A 149 19.05 1.94 21.02
C SER A 149 19.08 0.60 20.24
N GLU A 150 20.27 0.12 19.84
CA GLU A 150 20.43 -1.28 19.39
C GLU A 150 20.14 -2.27 20.54
N THR A 151 20.10 -1.76 21.76
CA THR A 151 19.99 -2.47 23.04
C THR A 151 18.67 -2.16 23.78
N GLY A 152 17.53 -2.26 23.11
CA GLY A 152 16.22 -2.27 23.79
C GLY A 152 15.86 -1.01 24.59
N PRO A 153 14.71 -1.02 25.31
CA PRO A 153 14.27 0.13 26.09
C PRO A 153 15.24 0.45 27.23
N ILE A 154 15.79 1.67 27.23
CA ILE A 154 16.58 2.20 28.34
C ILE A 154 15.59 2.51 29.48
N ILE A 155 15.49 1.61 30.46
CA ILE A 155 14.67 1.80 31.64
C ILE A 155 15.45 2.68 32.62
N GLN A 156 15.05 3.94 32.77
CA GLN A 156 15.57 4.82 33.81
C GLN A 156 14.55 4.93 34.95
N PRO A 157 14.97 4.82 36.22
CA PRO A 157 14.07 4.99 37.35
C PRO A 157 13.59 6.44 37.43
N VAL A 158 12.29 6.63 37.69
CA VAL A 158 11.67 7.97 37.85
C VAL A 158 12.29 8.73 39.03
N ALA A 159 12.64 8.01 40.10
CA ALA A 159 13.39 8.56 41.23
C ALA A 159 14.18 7.43 41.89
N ILE A 160 15.40 7.74 42.37
CA ILE A 160 16.19 6.85 43.21
C ILE A 160 15.88 7.25 44.65
N LEU A 161 15.06 6.44 45.34
CA LEU A 161 14.64 6.75 46.71
C LEU A 161 15.77 6.54 47.73
N GLN A 162 16.65 5.55 47.50
CA GLN A 162 17.79 5.25 48.35
C GLN A 162 18.94 4.65 47.54
N ALA A 163 20.18 4.99 47.91
CA ALA A 163 21.40 4.41 47.35
C ALA A 163 22.34 3.99 48.49
N ARG A 164 23.05 2.87 48.33
CA ARG A 164 24.07 2.38 49.26
C ARG A 164 25.38 2.17 48.52
N THR A 165 26.44 2.82 48.97
CA THR A 165 27.81 2.63 48.47
C THR A 165 28.59 1.79 49.48
N ILE A 166 29.16 0.67 49.02
CA ILE A 166 30.09 -0.15 49.81
C ILE A 166 31.49 0.19 49.30
N GLN A 167 32.30 0.84 50.12
CA GLN A 167 33.71 1.05 49.82
C GLN A 167 34.50 -0.24 50.13
N LYS A 168 35.44 -0.58 49.26
CA LYS A 168 36.38 -1.71 49.43
C LYS A 168 37.49 -1.32 50.39
#